data_AF-A0A968J5T5-F1
#
_entry.id   AF-A0A968J5T5-F1
#
_cell.length_a   1.000
_cell.length_b   1.000
_cell.length_c   1.000
_cell.angle_alpha   90.00
_cell.angle_beta   90.00
_cell.angle_gamma   90.00
#
_symmetry.space_group_name_H-M   'P 1'
#
loop_
_entity.id
_entity.type
_entity.pdbx_description
1 polymer ?
#
loop_
_entity_poly.entity_id
_entity_poly.type
_entity_poly.pdbx_seq_one_letter_code
_entity_poly.pdbx_strand_id
1 'polypeptide(L)'
;MDDNLCTLREAILANNVNQAQNGCPNPNGTITFANSLLNSSVGETIIISNSPLPTITANVEILGLGSDKLTVNGNNQFRVFDISSNLKVTIAGLTIANGITPTDGNAFNQSGGGIRAGEETNLILRDSTLSGNNSGSDGGPSLWLSNGEQQHYGR
;
A
#
# COMPACT_ATOMS: atom_id res chain seq x y z
N MET A 1 -0.05 22.96 -7.29
CA MET A 1 -1.45 23.31 -7.62
C MET A 1 -2.25 22.14 -7.10
N ASP A 2 -2.88 22.33 -5.95
CA ASP A 2 -3.73 21.30 -5.36
C ASP A 2 -4.99 21.21 -6.22
N ASP A 3 -5.30 20.04 -6.75
CA ASP A 3 -6.48 19.81 -7.59
C ASP A 3 -7.76 19.59 -6.77
N ASN A 4 -7.64 19.69 -5.44
CA ASN A 4 -8.70 19.51 -4.45
C ASN A 4 -9.35 18.12 -4.51
N LEU A 5 -8.65 17.13 -5.10
CA LEU A 5 -9.01 15.73 -5.08
C LEU A 5 -8.03 15.00 -4.17
N CYS A 6 -8.53 14.21 -3.23
CA CYS A 6 -7.66 13.44 -2.36
C CYS A 6 -7.28 12.11 -3.05
N THR A 7 -6.08 12.04 -3.60
CA THR A 7 -5.53 10.79 -4.15
C THR A 7 -4.93 9.89 -3.06
N LEU A 8 -4.72 8.60 -3.36
CA LEU A 8 -4.02 7.68 -2.43
C LEU A 8 -2.62 8.20 -2.04
N ARG A 9 -1.90 8.82 -3.00
CA ARG A 9 -0.61 9.44 -2.73
C ARG A 9 -0.72 10.55 -1.68
N GLU A 10 -1.68 11.45 -1.85
CA GLU A 10 -1.85 12.59 -0.94
C GLU A 10 -2.38 12.15 0.42
N ALA A 11 -3.25 11.13 0.46
CA ALA A 11 -3.72 10.55 1.72
C ALA A 11 -2.56 9.96 2.53
N ILE A 12 -1.60 9.28 1.88
CA ILE A 12 -0.39 8.79 2.54
C ILE A 12 0.48 9.95 3.05
N LEU A 13 0.67 11.01 2.24
CA LEU A 13 1.43 12.18 2.67
C LEU A 13 0.78 12.85 3.89
N ALA A 14 -0.52 13.11 3.84
CA ALA A 14 -1.29 13.67 4.95
C ALA A 14 -1.22 12.79 6.21
N ASN A 15 -1.27 11.46 6.04
CA ASN A 15 -1.08 10.49 7.12
C ASN A 15 0.29 10.61 7.76
N ASN A 16 1.34 10.61 6.94
CA ASN A 16 2.73 10.65 7.40
C ASN A 16 3.06 11.89 8.24
N VAL A 17 2.44 13.03 7.92
CA VAL A 17 2.63 14.28 8.68
C VAL A 17 1.59 14.48 9.79
N ASN A 18 0.69 13.53 9.99
CA ASN A 18 -0.43 13.60 10.94
C ASN A 18 -1.28 14.88 10.81
N GLN A 19 -1.51 15.34 9.58
CA GLN A 19 -2.23 16.58 9.30
C GLN A 19 -2.95 16.49 7.95
N ALA A 20 -4.11 17.15 7.83
CA ALA A 20 -4.74 17.33 6.53
C ALA A 20 -3.84 18.14 5.58
N GLN A 21 -3.66 17.66 4.35
CA GLN A 21 -2.76 18.28 3.37
C GLN A 21 -3.34 18.14 1.96
N ASN A 22 -3.20 19.18 1.12
CA ASN A 22 -3.63 19.20 -0.28
C ASN A 22 -5.07 18.73 -0.52
N GLY A 23 -6.00 19.09 0.37
CA GLY A 23 -7.41 18.65 0.28
C GLY A 23 -7.68 17.23 0.79
N CYS A 24 -6.66 16.48 1.23
CA CYS A 24 -6.84 15.21 1.93
C CYS A 24 -7.06 15.40 3.42
N PRO A 25 -8.18 14.90 3.99
CA PRO A 25 -8.36 14.83 5.43
C PRO A 25 -7.43 13.78 6.04
N ASN A 26 -7.09 13.94 7.32
CA ASN A 26 -6.43 12.91 8.13
C ASN A 26 -7.32 12.61 9.35
N PRO A 27 -8.26 11.65 9.25
CA PRO A 27 -9.11 11.26 10.36
C PRO A 27 -8.35 10.31 11.30
N ASN A 28 -7.35 10.84 12.00
CA ASN A 28 -6.54 10.14 13.00
C ASN A 28 -5.86 8.87 12.48
N GLY A 29 -5.18 8.96 11.35
CA GLY A 29 -4.40 7.85 10.82
C GLY A 29 -5.16 6.85 9.95
N THR A 30 -6.39 7.18 9.53
CA THR A 30 -7.21 6.29 8.69
C THR A 30 -7.32 6.83 7.27
N ILE A 31 -6.97 6.02 6.29
CA ILE A 31 -7.19 6.26 4.87
C ILE A 31 -8.39 5.43 4.42
N THR A 32 -9.41 6.11 3.90
CA THR A 32 -10.61 5.48 3.33
C THR A 32 -10.79 5.91 1.89
N PHE A 33 -11.53 5.12 1.12
CA PHE A 33 -11.82 5.41 -0.27
C PHE A 33 -13.28 5.82 -0.44
N ALA A 34 -13.54 6.75 -1.36
CA ALA A 34 -14.89 7.22 -1.59
C ALA A 34 -15.77 6.10 -2.16
N ASN A 35 -16.96 5.91 -1.60
CA ASN A 35 -17.93 4.94 -2.11
C ASN A 35 -18.36 5.22 -3.56
N SER A 36 -18.14 6.44 -4.07
CA SER A 36 -18.36 6.76 -5.49
C SER A 36 -17.52 5.89 -6.42
N LEU A 37 -16.42 5.28 -5.96
CA LEU A 37 -15.62 4.33 -6.73
C LEU A 37 -16.31 2.96 -6.90
N LEU A 38 -17.39 2.69 -6.16
CA LEU A 38 -18.18 1.45 -6.27
C LEU A 38 -19.27 1.49 -7.33
N ASN A 39 -19.39 2.59 -8.08
CA ASN A 39 -20.39 2.72 -9.14
C ASN A 39 -20.08 1.86 -10.39
N SER A 40 -18.87 1.30 -10.46
CA SER A 40 -18.46 0.37 -11.52
C SER A 40 -18.72 -1.08 -11.10
N SER A 41 -19.45 -1.83 -11.94
CA SER A 41 -19.65 -3.28 -11.75
C SER A 41 -18.36 -4.09 -11.93
N VAL A 42 -17.25 -3.46 -12.32
CA VAL A 42 -15.98 -4.11 -12.65
C VAL A 42 -14.91 -3.86 -11.57
N GLY A 43 -15.26 -3.20 -10.46
CA GLY A 43 -14.29 -2.71 -9.48
C GLY A 43 -13.47 -1.53 -10.03
N GLU A 44 -12.73 -0.87 -9.13
CA GLU A 44 -11.89 0.28 -9.44
C GLU A 44 -10.41 -0.10 -9.32
N THR A 45 -9.57 0.43 -10.22
CA THR A 45 -8.11 0.23 -10.17
C THR A 45 -7.37 1.55 -10.05
N ILE A 46 -6.64 1.72 -8.95
CA ILE A 46 -5.68 2.80 -8.74
C ILE A 46 -4.33 2.33 -9.32
N ILE A 47 -3.95 2.88 -10.48
CA ILE A 47 -2.68 2.55 -11.15
C ILE A 47 -1.59 3.52 -10.72
N ILE A 48 -0.46 2.99 -10.25
CA ILE A 48 0.76 3.77 -9.95
C ILE A 48 1.56 3.90 -11.26
N SER A 49 1.55 5.08 -11.88
CA SER A 49 2.09 5.28 -13.24
C SER A 49 3.35 6.14 -13.33
N ASN A 50 3.49 7.18 -12.51
CA ASN A 50 4.55 8.18 -12.69
C ASN A 50 5.73 8.00 -11.72
N SER A 51 5.46 7.61 -10.48
CA SER A 51 6.45 7.48 -9.41
C SER A 51 5.92 6.54 -8.33
N PRO A 52 6.79 5.91 -7.52
CA PRO A 52 6.31 5.07 -6.41
C PRO A 52 5.47 5.89 -5.44
N LEU A 53 4.54 5.24 -4.73
CA LEU A 53 3.83 5.90 -3.63
C LEU A 53 4.84 6.35 -2.56
N PRO A 54 4.53 7.42 -1.79
CA PRO A 54 5.38 7.82 -0.68
C PRO A 54 5.51 6.66 0.32
N THR A 55 6.69 6.49 0.91
CA THR A 55 6.88 5.54 2.01
C THR A 55 5.95 5.89 3.16
N ILE A 56 5.28 4.91 3.74
CA ILE A 56 4.46 5.06 4.94
C ILE A 56 5.41 5.19 6.13
N THR A 57 5.38 6.33 6.82
CA THR A 57 6.29 6.68 7.93
C THR A 57 5.56 6.94 9.25
N ALA A 58 4.26 6.72 9.28
CA ALA A 58 3.42 6.81 10.47
C ALA A 58 2.42 5.65 10.51
N ASN A 59 1.88 5.37 11.70
CA ASN A 59 0.82 4.37 11.86
C ASN A 59 -0.34 4.70 10.92
N VAL A 60 -0.92 3.68 10.29
CA VAL A 60 -2.00 3.89 9.33
C VAL A 60 -2.95 2.70 9.26
N GLU A 61 -4.24 2.98 9.10
CA GLU A 61 -5.24 2.03 8.65
C GLU A 61 -5.69 2.39 7.24
N ILE A 62 -5.40 1.53 6.27
CA ILE A 62 -5.85 1.68 4.89
C ILE A 62 -7.05 0.74 4.69
N LEU A 63 -8.23 1.33 4.60
CA LEU A 63 -9.50 0.60 4.51
C LEU A 63 -10.08 0.73 3.11
N GLY A 64 -9.84 -0.30 2.30
CA GLY A 64 -10.41 -0.46 0.97
C GLY A 64 -11.90 -0.78 0.98
N LEU A 65 -12.44 -1.02 -0.22
CA LEU A 65 -13.89 -1.19 -0.44
C LEU A 65 -14.31 -2.67 -0.58
N GLY A 66 -13.35 -3.59 -0.52
CA GLY A 66 -13.42 -5.01 -0.84
C GLY A 66 -12.29 -5.41 -1.79
N SER A 67 -11.67 -6.57 -1.60
CA SER A 67 -10.59 -7.05 -2.48
C SER A 67 -11.07 -7.28 -3.93
N ASP A 68 -12.35 -7.56 -4.12
CA ASP A 68 -13.04 -7.67 -5.41
C ASP A 68 -13.40 -6.31 -6.05
N LYS A 69 -13.31 -5.23 -5.27
CA LYS A 69 -13.83 -3.89 -5.64
C LYS A 69 -12.77 -2.83 -5.81
N LEU A 70 -11.63 -2.96 -5.15
CA LEU A 70 -10.55 -1.99 -5.23
C LEU A 70 -9.21 -2.69 -5.43
N THR A 71 -8.54 -2.36 -6.52
CA THR A 71 -7.16 -2.79 -6.79
C THR A 71 -6.21 -1.60 -6.73
N VAL A 72 -5.13 -1.71 -5.98
CA VAL A 72 -3.97 -0.82 -6.08
C VAL A 72 -2.90 -1.55 -6.88
N ASN A 73 -2.61 -1.04 -8.07
CA ASN A 73 -1.80 -1.71 -9.09
C ASN A 73 -0.46 -0.98 -9.27
N GLY A 74 0.65 -1.68 -8.99
CA GLY A 74 2.02 -1.18 -9.15
C GLY A 74 2.50 -1.08 -10.60
N ASN A 75 1.64 -1.42 -11.56
CA ASN A 75 1.83 -1.32 -13.00
C ASN A 75 3.06 -2.08 -13.55
N ASN A 76 3.51 -3.11 -12.83
CA ASN A 76 4.77 -3.81 -13.10
C ASN A 76 6.01 -2.89 -13.10
N GLN A 77 5.90 -1.73 -12.43
CA GLN A 77 6.92 -0.69 -12.43
C GLN A 77 7.36 -0.29 -11.03
N PHE A 78 6.45 -0.35 -10.06
CA PHE A 78 6.69 0.14 -8.71
C PHE A 78 6.25 -0.86 -7.65
N ARG A 79 6.91 -0.79 -6.48
CA ARG A 79 6.39 -1.40 -5.27
C ARG A 79 5.07 -0.73 -4.92
N VAL A 80 4.06 -1.50 -4.52
CA VAL A 80 2.76 -0.91 -4.17
C VAL A 80 2.83 -0.15 -2.86
N PHE A 81 3.25 -0.81 -1.76
CA PHE A 81 3.42 -0.15 -0.47
C PHE A 81 4.82 -0.40 0.12
N ASP A 82 5.49 0.69 0.49
CA ASP A 82 6.73 0.67 1.26
C ASP A 82 6.46 1.27 2.65
N ILE A 83 6.77 0.52 3.70
CA ILE A 83 6.45 0.88 5.09
C ILE A 83 7.76 0.92 5.88
N SER A 84 8.01 2.01 6.59
CA SER A 84 9.18 2.13 7.46
C SER A 84 9.11 1.17 8.65
N SER A 85 10.19 1.12 9.43
CA SER A 85 10.27 0.35 10.67
C SER A 85 9.40 0.93 11.79
N ASN A 86 9.11 0.13 12.81
CA ASN A 86 8.47 0.53 14.07
C ASN A 86 7.04 1.09 13.94
N LEU A 87 6.26 0.60 12.98
CA LEU A 87 4.89 1.07 12.73
C LEU A 87 3.83 0.01 13.04
N LYS A 88 2.60 0.48 13.29
CA LYS A 88 1.39 -0.33 13.23
C LYS A 88 0.64 0.03 11.96
N VAL A 89 0.54 -0.93 11.05
CA VAL A 89 -0.11 -0.74 9.75
C VAL A 89 -1.16 -1.81 9.54
N THR A 90 -2.39 -1.38 9.25
CA THR A 90 -3.48 -2.27 8.81
C THR A 90 -3.81 -1.96 7.36
N ILE A 91 -3.83 -2.97 6.51
CA ILE A 91 -4.32 -2.86 5.12
C ILE A 91 -5.46 -3.86 4.96
N ALA A 92 -6.66 -3.34 4.72
CA ALA A 92 -7.86 -4.15 4.67
C ALA A 92 -8.70 -3.92 3.42
N GLY A 93 -9.33 -4.98 2.90
CA GLY A 93 -10.38 -4.87 1.89
C GLY A 93 -9.90 -4.31 0.54
N LEU A 94 -8.72 -4.67 0.06
CA LEU A 94 -8.26 -4.30 -1.28
C LEU A 94 -7.33 -5.36 -1.90
N THR A 95 -7.20 -5.32 -3.22
CA THR A 95 -6.20 -6.10 -3.95
C THR A 95 -4.94 -5.27 -4.15
N ILE A 96 -3.79 -5.85 -3.84
CA ILE A 96 -2.45 -5.30 -4.08
C ILE A 96 -1.86 -6.08 -5.25
N ALA A 97 -1.75 -5.42 -6.39
CA ALA A 97 -1.45 -6.12 -7.64
C ALA A 97 -0.23 -5.58 -8.39
N ASN A 98 0.44 -6.49 -9.10
CA ASN A 98 1.44 -6.20 -10.13
C ASN A 98 2.52 -5.22 -9.65
N GLY A 99 2.88 -5.28 -8.37
CA GLY A 99 3.99 -4.53 -7.82
C GLY A 99 5.33 -5.20 -8.11
N ILE A 100 6.37 -4.40 -8.36
CA ILE A 100 7.74 -4.88 -8.54
C ILE A 100 8.71 -4.20 -7.58
N THR A 101 9.73 -4.92 -7.13
CA THR A 101 10.79 -4.35 -6.31
C THR A 101 11.55 -3.24 -7.03
N PRO A 102 11.95 -2.16 -6.34
CA PRO A 102 12.79 -1.13 -6.93
C PRO A 102 14.10 -1.70 -7.48
N THR A 103 14.52 -1.24 -8.65
CA THR A 103 15.82 -1.56 -9.25
C THR A 103 16.84 -0.48 -8.90
N ASP A 104 17.10 -0.28 -7.62
CA ASP A 104 18.01 0.75 -7.10
C ASP A 104 19.40 0.21 -6.70
N GLY A 105 19.64 -1.09 -6.95
CA GLY A 105 20.91 -1.75 -6.63
C GLY A 105 21.12 -2.07 -5.15
N ASN A 106 20.17 -1.73 -4.27
CA ASN A 106 20.26 -2.05 -2.85
C ASN A 106 19.63 -3.43 -2.58
N ALA A 107 20.44 -4.41 -2.16
CA ALA A 107 20.00 -5.77 -1.86
C ALA A 107 18.83 -5.85 -0.87
N PHE A 108 18.77 -4.96 0.12
CA PHE A 108 17.68 -4.90 1.10
C PHE A 108 16.36 -4.37 0.51
N ASN A 109 16.40 -3.84 -0.70
CA ASN A 109 15.24 -3.31 -1.42
C ASN A 109 14.70 -4.30 -2.45
N GLN A 110 15.34 -5.47 -2.62
CA GLN A 110 15.01 -6.47 -3.64
C GLN A 110 13.94 -7.49 -3.22
N SER A 111 13.22 -7.23 -2.12
CA SER A 111 12.08 -8.05 -1.67
C SER A 111 10.81 -7.23 -1.49
N GLY A 112 9.65 -7.88 -1.56
CA GLY A 112 8.36 -7.23 -1.33
C GLY A 112 7.91 -6.36 -2.50
N GLY A 113 7.70 -6.97 -3.68
CA GLY A 113 7.17 -6.27 -4.85
C GLY A 113 5.77 -5.68 -4.61
N GLY A 114 4.92 -6.37 -3.87
CA GLY A 114 3.64 -5.83 -3.42
C GLY A 114 3.83 -4.92 -2.21
N ILE A 115 4.29 -5.51 -1.10
CA ILE A 115 4.52 -4.80 0.17
C ILE A 115 5.91 -5.10 0.71
N ARG A 116 6.60 -4.05 1.16
CA ARG A 116 7.74 -4.18 2.06
C ARG A 116 7.45 -3.45 3.37
N ALA A 117 7.62 -4.13 4.50
CA ALA A 117 7.63 -3.52 5.82
C ALA A 117 9.01 -3.62 6.48
N GLY A 118 9.43 -2.50 7.08
CA GLY A 118 10.64 -2.40 7.88
C GLY A 118 10.57 -3.15 9.21
N GLU A 119 11.65 -3.04 9.99
CA GLU A 119 11.85 -3.83 11.20
C GLU A 119 10.84 -3.44 12.28
N GLU A 120 10.41 -4.39 13.09
CA GLU A 120 9.51 -4.12 14.22
C GLU A 120 8.15 -3.50 13.80
N THR A 121 7.80 -3.59 12.52
CA THR A 121 6.49 -3.16 12.02
C THR A 121 5.47 -4.28 12.14
N ASN A 122 4.39 -3.99 12.85
CA ASN A 122 3.20 -4.84 12.91
C ASN A 122 2.31 -4.55 11.70
N LEU A 123 2.40 -5.40 10.68
CA LEU A 123 1.55 -5.35 9.49
C LEU A 123 0.39 -6.34 9.63
N ILE A 124 -0.84 -5.82 9.59
CA ILE A 124 -2.07 -6.60 9.54
C ILE A 124 -2.64 -6.52 8.13
N LEU A 125 -2.76 -7.66 7.46
CA LEU A 125 -3.48 -7.82 6.19
C LEU A 125 -4.79 -8.54 6.45
N ARG A 126 -5.92 -7.89 6.17
CA ARG A 126 -7.25 -8.46 6.41
C ARG A 126 -8.14 -8.32 5.19
N ASP A 127 -8.78 -9.40 4.75
CA ASP A 127 -9.70 -9.37 3.60
C ASP A 127 -9.07 -8.73 2.35
N SER A 128 -7.75 -8.88 2.20
CA SER A 128 -6.93 -8.32 1.12
C SER A 128 -6.32 -9.43 0.29
N THR A 129 -6.05 -9.15 -0.98
CA THR A 129 -5.44 -10.12 -1.91
C THR A 129 -4.12 -9.59 -2.44
N LEU A 130 -3.07 -10.40 -2.46
CA LEU A 130 -1.84 -10.11 -3.18
C LEU A 130 -1.83 -10.90 -4.50
N SER A 131 -1.70 -10.22 -5.64
CA SER A 131 -1.78 -10.87 -6.96
C SER A 131 -0.74 -10.31 -7.95
N GLY A 132 -0.08 -11.16 -8.73
CA GLY A 132 0.84 -10.73 -9.78
C GLY A 132 2.07 -9.91 -9.32
N ASN A 133 2.34 -9.85 -8.01
CA ASN A 133 3.45 -9.09 -7.45
C ASN A 133 4.77 -9.86 -7.61
N ASN A 134 5.80 -9.22 -8.15
CA ASN A 134 7.09 -9.82 -8.48
C ASN A 134 8.23 -9.18 -7.70
N SER A 135 9.13 -9.97 -7.12
CA SER A 135 10.31 -9.44 -6.43
C SER A 135 11.58 -9.81 -7.19
N GLY A 136 11.90 -9.01 -8.21
CA GLY A 136 13.19 -9.02 -8.91
C GLY A 136 13.65 -10.38 -9.46
N SER A 137 14.94 -10.45 -9.83
CA SER A 137 15.60 -11.62 -10.40
C SER A 137 15.75 -12.79 -9.42
N ASP A 138 15.58 -12.54 -8.12
CA ASP A 138 15.93 -13.49 -7.07
C ASP A 138 14.71 -14.19 -6.47
N GLY A 139 13.51 -13.96 -7.02
CA GLY A 139 12.29 -14.69 -6.66
C GLY A 139 11.80 -14.42 -5.24
N GLY A 140 12.06 -13.23 -4.70
CA GLY A 140 11.65 -12.86 -3.34
C GLY A 140 10.12 -12.86 -3.15
N PRO A 141 9.62 -12.93 -1.91
CA PRO A 141 8.19 -12.97 -1.65
C PRO A 141 7.51 -11.65 -2.04
N SER A 142 6.26 -11.71 -2.50
CA SER A 142 5.43 -10.53 -2.82
C SER A 142 5.21 -9.60 -1.61
N LEU A 143 5.29 -10.16 -0.40
CA LEU A 143 5.29 -9.48 0.88
C LEU A 143 6.62 -9.76 1.59
N TRP A 144 7.31 -8.72 2.04
CA TRP A 144 8.50 -8.88 2.87
C TRP A 144 8.34 -8.13 4.19
N LEU A 145 8.62 -8.84 5.29
CA LEU A 145 8.65 -8.33 6.66
C LEU A 145 10.07 -8.56 7.18
N SER A 146 10.76 -7.48 7.55
CA SER A 146 12.20 -7.59 7.81
C SER A 146 12.57 -8.30 9.10
N ASN A 147 11.69 -8.43 10.11
CA ASN A 147 11.81 -9.34 11.27
C ASN A 147 10.53 -9.35 12.16
N GLY A 148 10.00 -10.54 12.52
CA GLY A 148 9.62 -10.83 13.91
C GLY A 148 8.18 -11.05 14.39
N GLU A 149 7.16 -11.37 13.57
CA GLU A 149 5.95 -12.15 13.97
C GLU A 149 4.92 -12.10 12.83
N GLN A 150 4.68 -13.23 12.16
CA GLN A 150 3.63 -13.33 11.15
C GLN A 150 2.33 -13.82 11.80
N GLN A 151 1.40 -12.91 12.09
CA GLN A 151 0.02 -13.30 12.39
C GLN A 151 -0.78 -13.30 11.08
N HIS A 152 -0.62 -14.35 10.28
CA HIS A 152 -1.54 -14.64 9.19
C HIS A 152 -2.81 -15.27 9.78
N TYR A 153 -3.88 -14.50 9.91
CA TYR A 153 -5.23 -15.06 10.08
C TYR A 153 -5.93 -15.07 8.71
N GLY A 154 -5.60 -16.08 7.91
CA GLY A 154 -6.32 -16.41 6.69
C GLY A 154 -7.10 -17.71 6.92
N ARG A 155 -8.43 -17.64 6.74
CA ARG A 155 -9.29 -18.83 6.62
C ARG A 155 -9.26 -19.35 5.19
#